data_AF-A0A090ZG27-F1
#
_entry.id   AF-A0A090ZG27-F1
#
_cell.length_a   1.000
_cell.length_b   1.000
_cell.length_c   1.000
_cell.angle_alpha   90.00
_cell.angle_beta   90.00
_cell.angle_gamma   90.00
#
_symmetry.space_group_name_H-M   'P 1'
#
loop_
_entity.id
_entity.type
_entity.pdbx_description
1 polymer ?
#
loop_
_entity_poly.entity_id
_entity_poly.type
_entity_poly.pdbx_seq_one_letter_code
_entity_poly.pdbx_strand_id
1 'polypeptide(L)' 'MIIFLENIQAFAFLLIFISSIFYCRQLKLNKQKRKLSKFEMSMYIITSIAIPIYTMIYFILLLGK' A
#
# COMPACT_ATOMS: atom_id res chain seq x y z
N MET A 1 13.83 -22.83 -8.82
CA MET A 1 13.14 -21.86 -9.70
C MET A 1 11.96 -21.17 -9.00
N ILE A 2 11.15 -21.89 -8.21
CA ILE A 2 10.01 -21.33 -7.44
C ILE A 2 10.45 -20.27 -6.40
N ILE A 3 11.53 -20.53 -5.67
CA ILE A 3 12.06 -19.63 -4.62
C ILE A 3 12.45 -18.25 -5.17
N PHE A 4 12.96 -18.19 -6.41
CA PHE A 4 13.34 -16.93 -7.03
C PHE A 4 12.11 -16.08 -7.38
N LEU A 5 11.03 -16.73 -7.80
CA LEU A 5 9.76 -16.08 -8.10
C LEU A 5 9.07 -15.56 -6.82
N GLU A 6 9.10 -16.35 -5.73
CA GLU A 6 8.63 -15.89 -4.41
C GLU A 6 9.42 -14.69 -3.89
N ASN A 7 10.75 -14.69 -4.06
CA ASN A 7 11.57 -13.57 -3.62
C ASN A 7 11.28 -12.29 -4.43
N ILE A 8 11.10 -12.40 -5.75
CA ILE A 8 10.72 -11.27 -6.60
C ILE A 8 9.33 -10.74 -6.21
N GLN A 9 8.38 -11.63 -5.93
CA GLN A 9 7.05 -11.27 -5.49
C GLN A 9 7.12 -10.52 -4.14
N ALA A 10 7.86 -11.04 -3.17
CA ALA A 10 8.08 -10.37 -1.89
C ALA A 10 8.74 -8.98 -2.06
N PHE A 11 9.72 -8.86 -2.96
CA PHE A 11 10.36 -7.58 -3.28
C PHE A 11 9.39 -6.59 -3.94
N ALA A 12 8.55 -7.06 -4.87
CA ALA A 12 7.54 -6.24 -5.52
C ALA A 12 6.50 -5.74 -4.50
N PHE A 13 6.07 -6.59 -3.57
CA PHE A 13 5.19 -6.20 -2.47
C PHE A 13 5.84 -5.14 -1.57
N LEU A 14 7.11 -5.32 -1.21
CA LEU A 14 7.86 -4.32 -0.43
C LEU A 14 7.97 -2.99 -1.16
N LEU A 15 8.25 -3.01 -2.46
CA LEU A 15 8.32 -1.81 -3.30
C LEU A 15 6.98 -1.08 -3.37
N ILE A 16 5.88 -1.81 -3.58
CA ILE A 16 4.53 -1.25 -3.59
C ILE A 16 4.19 -0.65 -2.21
N PHE A 17 4.57 -1.34 -1.13
CA PHE A 17 4.33 -0.88 0.23
C PHE A 17 5.11 0.40 0.56
N ILE A 18 6.40 0.45 0.21
CA ILE A 18 7.24 1.63 0.40
C ILE A 18 6.73 2.80 -0.46
N SER A 19 6.36 2.53 -1.71
CA SER A 19 5.79 3.53 -2.63
C SER A 19 4.48 4.11 -2.08
N SER A 20 3.60 3.25 -1.57
CA SER A 20 2.36 3.63 -0.89
C SER A 20 2.60 4.54 0.33
N ILE A 21 3.59 4.22 1.16
CA ILE A 21 3.96 5.03 2.33
C ILE A 21 4.52 6.39 1.90
N PHE A 22 5.42 6.41 0.91
CA PHE A 22 5.97 7.65 0.37
C PHE A 22 4.89 8.52 -0.23
N TYR A 23 3.97 7.93 -1.00
CA TYR A 23 2.83 8.62 -1.58
C TYR A 23 1.94 9.22 -0.49
N CYS A 24 1.57 8.44 0.54
CA CYS A 24 0.80 8.95 1.68
C CYS A 24 1.50 10.10 2.42
N ARG A 25 2.82 10.01 2.64
CA ARG A 25 3.61 11.09 3.25
C ARG A 25 3.62 12.34 2.38
N GLN A 26 3.85 12.19 1.08
CA GLN A 26 3.83 13.29 0.12
C GLN A 26 2.46 13.97 0.11
N LEU A 27 1.40 13.17 0.13
CA LEU A 27 0.02 13.65 0.14
C LEU A 27 -0.31 14.41 1.43
N LYS A 28 0.17 13.94 2.59
CA LYS A 28 -0.02 14.61 3.89
C LYS A 28 0.68 15.97 3.92
N LEU A 29 1.88 16.05 3.36
CA LEU A 29 2.63 17.31 3.19
C LEU A 29 1.93 18.25 2.19
N ASN A 30 1.40 17.73 1.09
CA ASN A 30 0.64 18.51 0.11
C ASN A 30 -0.71 18.99 0.65
N LYS A 31 -1.42 18.17 1.45
CA LYS A 31 -2.70 18.53 2.08
C LYS A 31 -2.58 19.72 3.04
N GLN A 32 -1.40 19.88 3.63
CA GLN A 32 -1.09 20.99 4.54
C GLN A 32 -0.75 22.29 3.79
N LYS A 33 -0.36 22.22 2.51
CA LYS A 33 0.04 23.37 1.69
C LYS A 33 -0.97 23.74 0.57
N ARG A 34 -1.84 22.81 0.13
CA ARG A 34 -2.82 23.06 -0.94
C ARG A 34 -4.00 22.08 -0.88
N LYS A 35 -5.16 22.50 -1.43
CA LYS A 35 -6.35 21.64 -1.62
C LYS A 35 -5.98 20.55 -2.65
N LEU A 36 -5.98 19.29 -2.21
CA LEU A 36 -5.62 18.12 -3.04
C LEU A 36 -6.41 18.05 -4.34
N SER A 37 -5.77 17.62 -5.43
CA SER A 37 -6.48 17.31 -6.66
C SER A 37 -7.37 16.07 -6.47
N LYS A 38 -8.52 16.02 -7.16
CA LYS A 38 -9.49 14.91 -7.06
C LYS A 38 -8.85 13.54 -7.36
N PHE A 39 -7.85 13.51 -8.25
CA PHE A 39 -7.09 12.29 -8.59
C PHE A 39 -6.14 11.83 -7.47
N GLU A 40 -5.49 12.75 -6.78
CA GLU A 40 -4.62 12.41 -5.64
C GLU A 40 -5.46 11.86 -4.48
N MET A 41 -6.65 12.42 -4.28
CA MET A 41 -7.58 11.99 -3.24
C MET A 41 -8.16 10.60 -3.52
N SER A 42 -8.47 10.26 -4.77
CA SER A 42 -8.92 8.90 -5.12
C SER A 42 -7.82 7.86 -4.92
N MET A 43 -6.58 8.17 -5.34
CA MET A 43 -5.44 7.27 -5.18
C MET A 43 -5.11 7.03 -3.69
N TYR A 44 -5.26 8.06 -2.85
CA TYR A 44 -5.14 7.93 -1.40
C TYR A 44 -6.22 7.04 -0.79
N ILE A 45 -7.48 7.20 -1.19
CA ILE A 45 -8.59 6.37 -0.69
C ILE A 45 -8.37 4.90 -1.07
N ILE A 46 -8.01 4.62 -2.33
CA ILE A 46 -7.72 3.26 -2.81
C ILE A 46 -6.59 2.64 -1.99
N THR A 47 -5.50 3.39 -1.80
CA THR A 47 -4.34 2.93 -1.03
C THR A 47 -4.68 2.70 0.44
N SER A 48 -5.45 3.61 1.03
CA SER A 48 -5.88 3.54 2.43
C SER A 48 -6.87 2.40 2.70
N ILE A 49 -7.60 1.93 1.68
CA ILE A 49 -8.49 0.76 1.76
C ILE A 49 -7.71 -0.54 1.47
N ALA A 50 -6.74 -0.49 0.56
CA ALA A 50 -5.91 -1.64 0.20
C ALA A 50 -5.07 -2.15 1.39
N ILE A 51 -4.51 -1.24 2.19
CA ILE A 51 -3.71 -1.59 3.38
C ILE A 51 -4.50 -2.45 4.39
N PRO A 52 -5.66 -2.01 4.93
CA PRO A 52 -6.41 -2.81 5.89
C PRO A 52 -6.97 -4.10 5.29
N ILE A 53 -7.33 -4.11 4.00
CA ILE A 53 -7.74 -5.35 3.31
C ILE A 53 -6.58 -6.35 3.30
N TYR A 54 -5.38 -5.91 2.95
CA TYR A 54 -4.21 -6.78 2.93
C TYR A 54 -3.87 -7.30 4.34
N THR A 55 -3.93 -6.43 5.35
CA THR A 55 -3.76 -6.83 6.75
C THR A 55 -4.83 -7.85 7.20
N MET A 56 -6.10 -7.64 6.85
CA MET A 56 -7.20 -8.56 7.17
C MET A 56 -7.00 -9.92 6.52
N ILE A 57 -6.65 -9.96 5.23
CA ILE A 57 -6.37 -11.22 4.52
C ILE A 57 -5.23 -11.95 5.21
N TYR A 58 -4.13 -11.26 5.53
CA TYR A 58 -3.00 -11.86 6.23
C TYR A 58 -3.38 -12.40 7.61
N PHE A 59 -4.22 -11.66 8.36
CA PHE A 59 -4.69 -12.06 9.69
C PHE A 59 -5.59 -13.30 9.63
N ILE A 60 -6.50 -13.36 8.64
CA ILE A 60 -7.34 -14.53 8.38
C ILE A 60 -6.49 -15.74 8.02
N LEU A 61 -5.46 -15.54 7.18
CA LEU A 61 -4.56 -16.61 6.75
C LEU A 61 -3.68 -17.13 7.92
N LEU A 62 -3.37 -16.27 8.89
CA LEU A 62 -2.65 -16.62 10.10
C LEU A 62 -3.53 -17.37 11.12
N LEU A 63 -4.80 -16.98 11.28
CA LEU A 63 -5.76 -17.63 12.19
C LEU A 63 -6.35 -18.92 11.64
N GLY A 64 -6.42 -19.08 10.32
CA GLY A 64 -6.91 -20.27 9.65
C GLY A 64 -5.87 -21.40 9.52
N LYS A 65 -4.69 -21.24 10.13
CA LYS A 65 -3.63 -22.25 10.23
C LYS A 65 -3.57 -22.80 11.64
#